data_AF-A0A916UFR8-F1
#
_entry.id   AF-A0A916UFR8-F1
#
_cell.length_a   1.000
_cell.length_b   1.000
_cell.length_c   1.000
_cell.angle_alpha   90.00
_cell.angle_beta   90.00
_cell.angle_gamma   90.00
#
_symmetry.space_group_name_H-M   'P 1'
#
loop_
_entity.id
_entity.type
_entity.pdbx_description
1 polymer ?
#
loop_
_entity_poly.entity_id
_entity_poly.type
_entity_poly.pdbx_seq_one_letter_code
_entity_poly.pdbx_strand_id
1 'polypeptide(L)'
;MSVGVILSSVALGISLIVTAIKAVDWLVHTDPRVLIRTGRWLLLVLGVLSVPCLIALLVFQQWAPAMMLGAGMLIVPALLNWRSFVPRQPFRPAWSNDPLDEMRGNVGQPPPDAELARRAAIVLEDYLIHVGRGDVSTRIDRSEQGSDAGPAPSDRGGGPMSALEALEVLGLERGANATAVRAAHRRLMQLVHPDRGGSNYLAAKINRAKDVLLAEVAARRPTRSSSRGGVRSPPRGTSDKSG
;
A
#
# COMPACT_ATOMS: atom_id res chain seq x y z
N MET A 1 8.99 -11.58 62.73
CA MET A 1 8.67 -12.13 61.40
C MET A 1 9.57 -13.33 61.17
N SER A 2 9.02 -14.52 60.91
CA SER A 2 9.80 -15.73 60.67
C SER A 2 10.59 -15.59 59.37
N VAL A 3 11.84 -16.08 59.33
CA VAL A 3 12.71 -16.03 58.15
C VAL A 3 12.02 -16.60 56.91
N GLY A 4 11.14 -17.59 57.07
CA GLY A 4 10.31 -18.13 55.99
C GLY A 4 9.33 -17.13 55.35
N VAL A 5 8.77 -16.19 56.10
CA VAL A 5 7.89 -15.13 55.57
C VAL A 5 8.70 -14.13 54.73
N ILE A 6 9.92 -13.81 55.17
CA ILE A 6 10.81 -12.90 54.44
C ILE A 6 11.22 -13.53 53.11
N LEU A 7 11.67 -14.80 53.10
CA LEU A 7 12.00 -15.49 51.84
C LEU A 7 10.79 -15.59 50.89
N SER A 8 9.60 -15.90 51.41
CA SER A 8 8.39 -16.02 50.59
C SER A 8 8.00 -14.68 49.97
N SER A 9 8.08 -13.58 50.72
CA SER A 9 7.81 -12.23 50.20
C SER A 9 8.81 -11.79 49.13
N VAL A 10 10.09 -12.12 49.30
CA VAL A 10 11.14 -11.81 48.32
C VAL A 10 10.96 -12.63 47.05
N ALA A 11 10.67 -13.93 47.18
CA ALA A 11 10.39 -14.80 46.04
C ALA A 11 9.15 -14.32 45.24
N LEU A 12 8.09 -13.92 45.94
CA LEU A 12 6.87 -13.42 45.32
C LEU A 12 7.10 -12.07 44.63
N GLY A 13 7.90 -11.19 45.23
CA GLY A 13 8.31 -9.92 44.63
C GLY A 13 9.09 -10.12 43.33
N ILE A 14 10.09 -11.02 43.33
CA ILE A 14 10.88 -11.34 42.13
C ILE A 14 9.99 -11.95 41.04
N SER A 15 9.08 -12.87 41.41
CA SER A 15 8.15 -13.49 40.45
C SER A 15 7.23 -12.47 39.78
N LEU A 16 6.75 -11.48 40.54
CA LEU A 16 5.93 -10.39 39.99
C LEU A 16 6.72 -9.52 39.02
N ILE A 17 7.97 -9.18 39.36
CA ILE A 17 8.85 -8.38 38.50
C ILE A 17 9.12 -9.09 37.18
N VAL A 18 9.46 -10.38 37.21
CA VAL A 18 9.73 -11.16 35.99
C VAL A 18 8.47 -11.25 35.11
N THR A 19 7.30 -11.43 35.73
CA THR A 19 6.01 -11.47 35.01
C THR A 19 5.69 -10.13 34.37
N ALA A 20 5.93 -9.03 35.07
CA ALA A 20 5.75 -7.68 34.54
C ALA A 20 6.66 -7.39 33.34
N ILE A 21 7.94 -7.77 33.42
CA ILE A 21 8.90 -7.61 32.32
C ILE A 21 8.44 -8.40 31.10
N LYS A 22 8.03 -9.67 31.26
CA LYS A 22 7.49 -10.48 30.17
C LYS A 22 6.22 -9.89 29.56
N ALA A 23 5.34 -9.31 30.38
CA ALA A 23 4.12 -8.68 29.90
C ALA A 23 4.42 -7.42 29.08
N VAL A 24 5.41 -6.61 29.50
CA VAL A 24 5.87 -5.44 28.74
C VAL A 24 6.53 -5.87 27.43
N ASP A 25 7.39 -6.88 27.47
CA ASP A 25 8.05 -7.42 26.28
C ASP A 25 7.03 -7.93 25.26
N TRP A 26 6.02 -8.68 25.73
CA TRP A 26 4.90 -9.11 24.91
C TRP A 26 4.09 -7.92 24.35
N LEU A 27 3.81 -6.91 25.17
CA LEU A 27 3.06 -5.72 24.77
C LEU A 27 3.78 -4.92 23.67
N VAL A 28 5.10 -4.81 23.77
CA VAL A 28 5.94 -4.07 22.81
C VAL A 28 6.10 -4.83 21.48
N HIS A 29 6.17 -6.16 21.52
CA HIS A 29 6.32 -6.99 20.31
C HIS A 29 5.00 -7.35 19.60
N THR A 30 3.85 -7.06 20.21
CA THR A 30 2.55 -7.37 19.60
C THR A 30 2.16 -6.32 18.56
N ASP A 31 1.61 -6.77 17.43
CA ASP A 31 1.10 -5.88 16.38
C ASP A 31 0.06 -4.88 16.95
N PRO A 32 0.30 -3.55 16.84
CA PRO A 32 -0.54 -2.53 17.49
C PRO A 32 -1.99 -2.55 16.97
N ARG A 33 -2.20 -3.04 15.73
CA ARG A 33 -3.53 -3.15 15.12
C ARG A 33 -4.38 -4.26 15.75
N VAL A 34 -3.74 -5.37 16.13
CA VAL A 34 -4.43 -6.50 16.78
C VAL A 34 -4.80 -6.12 18.21
N LEU A 35 -3.89 -5.46 18.93
CA LEU A 35 -4.11 -4.97 20.30
C LEU A 35 -5.31 -4.04 20.41
N ILE A 36 -5.47 -3.10 19.48
CA ILE A 36 -6.63 -2.18 19.48
C ILE A 36 -7.92 -2.95 19.18
N ARG A 37 -7.89 -3.91 18.26
CA ARG A 37 -9.08 -4.68 17.89
C ARG A 37 -9.52 -5.60 19.03
N THR A 38 -8.60 -6.36 19.63
CA THR A 38 -8.91 -7.27 20.75
C THR A 38 -9.22 -6.50 22.03
N GLY A 39 -8.51 -5.40 22.31
CA GLY A 39 -8.79 -4.50 23.43
C GLY A 39 -10.19 -3.89 23.35
N ARG A 40 -10.68 -3.56 22.15
CA ARG A 40 -12.03 -3.03 21.95
C ARG A 40 -13.11 -4.06 22.29
N TRP A 41 -12.94 -5.32 21.88
CA TRP A 41 -13.86 -6.40 22.25
C TRP A 41 -13.78 -6.75 23.74
N LEU A 42 -12.57 -6.73 24.33
CA LEU A 42 -12.38 -6.93 25.76
C LEU A 42 -13.10 -5.88 26.60
N LEU A 43 -13.01 -4.60 26.22
CA LEU A 43 -13.72 -3.51 26.89
C LEU A 43 -15.25 -3.64 26.76
N LEU A 44 -15.76 -4.09 25.61
CA LEU A 44 -17.19 -4.38 25.45
C LEU A 44 -17.65 -5.52 26.35
N VAL A 45 -16.92 -6.63 26.37
CA VAL A 45 -17.24 -7.77 27.24
C VAL A 45 -17.20 -7.33 28.71
N LEU A 46 -16.18 -6.57 29.11
CA LEU A 46 -16.06 -6.06 30.47
C LEU A 46 -17.22 -5.10 30.83
N GLY A 47 -17.62 -4.22 29.91
CA GLY A 47 -18.80 -3.36 30.08
C GLY A 47 -20.08 -4.16 30.25
N VAL A 48 -20.32 -5.17 29.40
CA VAL A 48 -21.49 -6.05 29.50
C VAL A 48 -21.51 -6.83 30.81
N LEU A 49 -20.36 -7.37 31.25
CA LEU A 49 -20.23 -8.13 32.49
C LEU A 49 -20.35 -7.25 33.74
N SER A 50 -20.08 -5.95 33.61
CA SER A 50 -20.24 -4.97 34.68
C SER A 50 -21.71 -4.65 35.00
N VAL A 51 -22.63 -4.82 34.04
CA VAL A 51 -24.07 -4.58 34.22
C VAL A 51 -24.72 -5.51 35.27
N PRO A 52 -24.60 -6.85 35.19
CA PRO A 52 -25.15 -7.73 36.22
C PRO A 52 -24.47 -7.52 37.59
N CYS A 53 -23.19 -7.13 37.60
CA CYS A 53 -22.48 -6.78 38.83
C CYS A 53 -23.07 -5.51 39.48
N LEU A 54 -23.34 -4.46 38.69
CA LEU A 54 -24.01 -3.25 39.16
C LEU A 54 -25.42 -3.55 39.70
N ILE A 55 -26.18 -4.40 39.00
CA ILE A 55 -27.51 -4.85 39.45
C ILE A 55 -27.41 -5.56 40.80
N ALA A 56 -26.45 -6.47 40.98
CA ALA A 56 -26.22 -7.13 42.27
C ALA A 56 -25.88 -6.11 43.37
N LEU A 57 -25.01 -5.13 43.11
CA LEU A 57 -24.67 -4.08 44.08
C LEU A 57 -25.88 -3.23 44.49
N LEU A 58 -26.77 -2.92 43.55
CA LEU A 58 -28.03 -2.21 43.81
C LEU A 58 -28.98 -3.06 44.69
N VAL A 59 -29.10 -4.36 44.41
CA VAL A 59 -29.90 -5.29 45.22
C VAL A 59 -29.38 -5.38 46.65
N PHE A 60 -28.05 -5.41 46.85
CA PHE A 60 -27.41 -5.44 48.16
C PHE A 60 -27.24 -4.06 48.82
N GLN A 61 -27.88 -3.01 48.29
CA GLN A 61 -27.88 -1.66 48.86
C GLN A 61 -26.46 -1.04 49.02
N GLN A 62 -25.53 -1.43 48.15
CA GLN A 62 -24.13 -0.98 48.18
C GLN A 62 -23.91 0.22 47.26
N TRP A 63 -24.31 1.41 47.72
CA TRP A 63 -24.33 2.64 46.90
C TRP A 63 -22.95 3.15 46.46
N ALA A 64 -21.95 3.13 47.35
CA ALA A 64 -20.61 3.62 47.05
C ALA A 64 -19.91 2.83 45.91
N PRO A 65 -19.83 1.48 45.95
CA PRO A 65 -19.24 0.72 44.84
C PRO A 65 -20.12 0.77 43.58
N ALA A 66 -21.46 0.87 43.70
CA ALA A 66 -22.34 1.03 42.55
C ALA A 66 -22.07 2.34 41.79
N MET A 67 -21.84 3.45 42.51
CA MET A 67 -21.51 4.74 41.87
C MET A 67 -20.15 4.71 41.17
N MET A 68 -19.10 4.11 41.77
CA MET A 68 -17.80 3.98 41.11
C MET A 68 -17.88 3.13 39.84
N LEU A 69 -18.63 2.02 39.90
CA LEU A 69 -18.77 1.09 38.78
C LEU A 69 -19.62 1.72 37.67
N GLY A 70 -20.71 2.41 38.02
CA GLY A 70 -21.53 3.17 37.07
C GLY A 70 -20.78 4.32 36.38
N ALA A 71 -19.98 5.09 37.13
CA ALA A 71 -19.14 6.14 36.57
C ALA A 71 -18.06 5.58 35.62
N GLY A 72 -17.44 4.45 35.99
CA GLY A 72 -16.51 3.72 35.11
C GLY A 72 -17.17 3.25 33.82
N MET A 73 -18.43 2.79 33.89
CA MET A 73 -19.18 2.32 32.73
C MET A 73 -19.45 3.42 31.69
N LEU A 74 -19.59 4.68 32.12
CA LEU A 74 -19.78 5.85 31.25
C LEU A 74 -18.52 6.21 30.45
N ILE A 75 -17.33 5.92 31.00
CA ILE A 75 -16.03 6.19 30.38
C ILE A 75 -15.71 5.17 29.27
N VAL A 76 -16.21 3.93 29.39
CA VAL A 76 -15.99 2.87 28.41
C VAL A 76 -16.45 3.27 26.99
N PRO A 77 -17.71 3.68 26.73
CA PRO A 77 -18.14 4.09 25.39
C PRO A 77 -17.50 5.41 24.91
N ALA A 78 -17.09 6.29 25.83
CA ALA A 78 -16.35 7.51 25.49
C ALA A 78 -14.94 7.20 24.95
N LEU A 79 -14.24 6.23 25.57
CA LEU A 79 -12.95 5.71 25.10
C LEU A 79 -13.11 4.79 23.88
N LEU A 80 -14.23 4.08 23.77
CA LEU A 80 -14.59 3.22 22.65
C LEU A 80 -15.03 4.02 21.41
N ASN A 81 -14.51 5.24 21.24
CA ASN A 81 -14.61 6.05 20.05
C ASN A 81 -16.03 5.99 19.45
N TRP A 82 -17.00 6.62 20.12
CA TRP A 82 -18.42 6.76 19.69
C TRP A 82 -18.59 7.04 18.18
N ARG A 83 -17.58 7.69 17.57
CA ARG A 83 -17.40 7.90 16.12
C ARG A 83 -17.35 6.63 15.24
N SER A 84 -17.17 5.45 15.83
CA SER A 84 -17.12 4.16 15.12
C SER A 84 -18.46 3.42 15.11
N PHE A 85 -19.40 3.82 15.98
CA PHE A 85 -20.75 3.25 16.06
C PHE A 85 -21.79 4.08 15.32
N VAL A 86 -21.50 5.35 15.03
CA VAL A 86 -22.28 6.11 14.05
C VAL A 86 -21.69 5.82 12.68
N PRO A 87 -22.28 4.91 11.88
CA PRO A 87 -21.90 4.83 10.49
C PRO A 87 -22.15 6.21 9.89
N ARG A 88 -21.09 6.90 9.48
CA ARG A 88 -21.21 8.05 8.59
C ARG A 88 -21.64 7.53 7.23
N GLN A 89 -22.83 6.92 7.14
CA GLN A 89 -23.53 6.94 5.89
C GLN A 89 -23.88 8.41 5.69
N PRO A 90 -23.36 9.07 4.65
CA PRO A 90 -23.88 10.38 4.29
C PRO A 90 -25.40 10.23 4.21
N PHE A 91 -26.14 11.12 4.86
CA PHE A 91 -27.60 11.10 4.81
C PHE A 91 -28.02 11.09 3.33
N ARG A 92 -28.51 9.95 2.86
CA ARG A 92 -29.03 9.76 1.50
C ARG A 92 -30.54 9.91 1.58
N PRO A 93 -31.11 11.03 1.11
CA PRO A 93 -32.56 11.17 1.08
C PRO A 93 -33.15 10.10 0.14
N ALA A 94 -34.30 9.52 0.50
CA ALA A 94 -34.95 8.46 -0.28
C ALA A 94 -35.34 8.86 -1.71
N TRP A 95 -35.19 10.13 -2.05
CA TRP A 95 -35.51 10.75 -3.34
C TRP A 95 -34.25 11.04 -4.18
N SER A 96 -33.03 10.74 -3.69
CA SER A 96 -31.80 10.92 -4.46
C SER A 96 -31.65 9.79 -5.48
N ASN A 97 -32.41 9.88 -6.56
CA ASN A 97 -32.13 9.13 -7.78
C ASN A 97 -31.04 9.89 -8.54
N ASP A 98 -29.79 9.77 -8.07
CA ASP A 98 -28.64 10.29 -8.79
C ASP A 98 -28.46 9.38 -10.04
N PRO A 99 -28.53 9.88 -11.28
CA PRO A 99 -28.40 9.04 -12.49
C PRO A 99 -27.07 8.26 -12.52
N LEU A 100 -26.07 8.77 -11.80
CA LEU A 100 -24.77 8.13 -11.62
C LEU A 100 -24.80 6.93 -10.66
N ASP A 101 -25.76 6.88 -9.73
CA ASP A 101 -25.95 5.75 -8.81
C ASP A 101 -26.66 4.57 -9.48
N GLU A 102 -27.56 4.80 -10.43
CA GLU A 102 -28.09 3.74 -11.30
C GLU A 102 -26.99 3.14 -12.18
N MET A 103 -26.08 3.96 -12.71
CA MET A 103 -24.89 3.46 -13.43
C MET A 103 -23.88 2.76 -12.51
N ARG A 104 -23.76 3.15 -11.22
CA ARG A 104 -22.91 2.49 -10.22
C ARG A 104 -23.57 1.30 -9.52
N GLY A 105 -24.87 1.09 -9.71
CA GLY A 105 -25.72 0.25 -8.88
C GLY A 105 -25.36 -1.23 -8.82
N ASN A 106 -24.40 -1.68 -9.63
CA ASN A 106 -23.94 -3.07 -9.65
C ASN A 106 -22.43 -3.24 -9.47
N VAL A 107 -21.67 -2.16 -9.24
CA VAL A 107 -20.20 -2.21 -9.16
C VAL A 107 -19.71 -2.49 -7.73
N GLY A 108 -20.53 -2.20 -6.71
CA GLY A 108 -20.19 -2.38 -5.30
C GLY A 108 -20.75 -3.66 -4.65
N GLN A 109 -21.68 -4.35 -5.30
CA GLN A 109 -22.20 -5.62 -4.81
C GLN A 109 -21.22 -6.72 -5.22
N PRO A 110 -20.61 -7.47 -4.28
CA PRO A 110 -19.80 -8.61 -4.67
C PRO A 110 -20.67 -9.55 -5.51
N PRO A 111 -20.21 -9.99 -6.70
CA PRO A 111 -20.99 -10.87 -7.55
C PRO A 111 -21.40 -12.12 -6.76
N PRO A 112 -22.63 -12.62 -6.97
CA PRO A 112 -23.17 -13.76 -6.23
C PRO A 112 -22.27 -15.01 -6.34
N ASP A 113 -21.45 -15.05 -7.37
CA ASP A 113 -20.44 -16.05 -7.67
C ASP A 113 -19.04 -15.41 -7.79
N ALA A 114 -18.27 -15.52 -6.70
CA ALA A 114 -16.87 -15.06 -6.65
C ALA A 114 -15.97 -15.68 -7.75
N GLU A 115 -16.35 -16.84 -8.27
CA GLU A 115 -15.67 -17.54 -9.35
C GLU A 115 -15.92 -16.89 -10.72
N LEU A 116 -17.13 -16.39 -10.98
CA LEU A 116 -17.45 -15.66 -12.22
C LEU A 116 -16.71 -14.32 -12.26
N ALA A 117 -16.60 -13.65 -11.11
CA ALA A 117 -15.78 -12.45 -10.95
C ALA A 117 -14.32 -12.67 -11.34
N ARG A 118 -13.74 -13.79 -10.85
CA ARG A 118 -12.36 -14.16 -11.17
C ARG A 118 -12.19 -14.48 -12.65
N ARG A 119 -13.13 -15.22 -13.25
CA ARG A 119 -13.10 -15.55 -14.68
C ARG A 119 -13.26 -14.31 -15.55
N ALA A 120 -14.17 -13.40 -15.18
CA ALA A 120 -14.36 -12.14 -15.88
C ALA A 120 -13.15 -11.22 -15.76
N ALA A 121 -12.51 -11.16 -14.59
CA ALA A 121 -11.28 -10.40 -14.38
C ALA A 121 -10.14 -10.92 -15.27
N ILE A 122 -9.98 -12.24 -15.39
CA ILE A 122 -8.98 -12.86 -16.28
C ILE A 122 -9.25 -12.50 -17.75
N VAL A 123 -10.50 -12.58 -18.20
CA VAL A 123 -10.87 -12.22 -19.59
C VAL A 123 -10.66 -10.73 -19.85
N LEU A 124 -10.95 -9.87 -18.87
CA LEU A 124 -10.73 -8.42 -18.99
C LEU A 124 -9.23 -8.09 -19.00
N GLU A 125 -8.42 -8.75 -18.17
CA GLU A 125 -6.96 -8.61 -18.19
C GLU A 125 -6.39 -9.03 -19.53
N ASP A 126 -6.81 -10.18 -20.07
CA ASP A 126 -6.39 -10.67 -21.37
C ASP A 126 -6.80 -9.71 -22.51
N TYR A 127 -8.05 -9.21 -22.46
CA TYR A 127 -8.55 -8.23 -23.42
C TYR A 127 -7.79 -6.90 -23.35
N LEU A 128 -7.48 -6.40 -22.14
CA LEU A 128 -6.71 -5.17 -21.97
C LEU A 128 -5.27 -5.33 -22.45
N ILE A 129 -4.68 -6.52 -22.27
CA ILE A 129 -3.34 -6.85 -22.78
C ILE A 129 -3.35 -6.89 -24.33
N HIS A 130 -4.40 -7.42 -24.94
CA HIS A 130 -4.52 -7.53 -26.40
C HIS A 130 -4.92 -6.20 -27.08
N VAL A 131 -5.87 -5.45 -26.51
CA VAL A 131 -6.32 -4.15 -27.06
C VAL A 131 -5.28 -3.05 -26.84
N GLY A 132 -4.50 -3.11 -25.75
CA GLY A 132 -3.41 -2.16 -25.49
C GLY A 132 -2.22 -2.25 -26.44
N ARG A 133 -2.22 -3.20 -27.40
CA ARG A 133 -1.07 -3.48 -28.28
C ARG A 133 -1.33 -3.23 -29.77
N GLY A 134 -2.59 -3.11 -30.22
CA GLY A 134 -2.93 -3.28 -31.64
C GLY A 134 -3.32 -2.03 -32.44
N ASP A 135 -4.19 -1.14 -31.94
CA ASP A 135 -5.14 -0.51 -32.88
C ASP A 135 -5.25 1.03 -32.90
N VAL A 136 -4.40 1.77 -32.18
CA VAL A 136 -4.44 3.26 -32.20
C VAL A 136 -3.33 3.88 -33.07
N SER A 137 -2.26 3.16 -33.38
CA SER A 137 -1.19 3.70 -34.25
C SER A 137 -1.62 3.80 -35.72
N THR A 138 -2.60 3.02 -36.15
CA THR A 138 -3.08 2.99 -37.55
C THR A 138 -4.21 3.98 -37.84
N ARG A 139 -4.79 4.63 -36.82
CA ARG A 139 -5.88 5.61 -36.99
C ARG A 139 -5.45 7.07 -36.84
N ILE A 140 -4.30 7.35 -36.21
CA ILE A 140 -3.83 8.74 -36.00
C ILE A 140 -2.89 9.23 -37.13
N ASP A 141 -2.20 8.37 -37.86
CA ASP A 141 -1.39 8.80 -39.01
C ASP A 141 -2.20 9.15 -40.28
N ARG A 142 -3.54 9.03 -40.26
CA ARG A 142 -4.41 9.32 -41.42
C ARG A 142 -5.26 10.58 -41.30
N SER A 143 -5.25 11.27 -40.17
CA SER A 143 -6.06 12.48 -40.00
C SER A 143 -5.25 13.59 -39.33
N GLU A 144 -4.72 14.47 -40.19
CA GLU A 144 -4.59 15.93 -39.99
C GLU A 144 -3.38 16.36 -39.13
N GLN A 145 -2.34 17.04 -39.62
CA GLN A 145 -2.27 18.14 -40.60
C GLN A 145 -3.39 19.16 -40.41
N GLY A 146 -3.31 19.94 -39.33
CA GLY A 146 -4.09 21.19 -39.19
C GLY A 146 -4.37 21.66 -37.76
N SER A 147 -3.58 22.65 -37.32
CA SER A 147 -3.98 23.84 -36.51
C SER A 147 -4.40 23.74 -35.02
N ASP A 148 -3.62 24.47 -34.21
CA ASP A 148 -3.90 25.23 -32.98
C ASP A 148 -5.05 24.86 -32.02
N ALA A 149 -4.69 24.49 -30.78
CA ALA A 149 -5.10 25.10 -29.49
C ALA A 149 -4.87 24.12 -28.31
N GLY A 150 -4.22 24.55 -27.22
CA GLY A 150 -4.18 23.80 -25.95
C GLY A 150 -5.56 23.75 -25.27
N PRO A 151 -5.88 22.77 -24.38
CA PRO A 151 -5.38 22.79 -22.98
C PRO A 151 -5.27 21.42 -22.23
N ALA A 152 -4.52 21.43 -21.11
CA ALA A 152 -4.74 20.69 -19.84
C ALA A 152 -4.72 19.12 -19.81
N PRO A 153 -4.49 18.50 -18.63
CA PRO A 153 -3.81 17.21 -18.49
C PRO A 153 -4.74 16.02 -18.65
N SER A 154 -4.33 15.04 -19.47
CA SER A 154 -5.04 13.76 -19.60
C SER A 154 -4.36 12.70 -18.73
N ASP A 155 -4.90 12.56 -17.53
CA ASP A 155 -4.95 11.29 -16.82
C ASP A 155 -5.73 10.29 -17.69
N ARG A 156 -5.02 9.46 -18.46
CA ARG A 156 -5.61 8.34 -19.19
C ARG A 156 -4.59 7.20 -19.28
N GLY A 157 -4.50 6.47 -18.17
CA GLY A 157 -3.71 5.26 -18.04
C GLY A 157 -4.14 4.21 -19.07
N GLY A 158 -3.18 3.73 -19.87
CA GLY A 158 -3.37 2.61 -20.77
C GLY A 158 -2.31 2.48 -21.88
N GLY A 159 -1.62 3.56 -22.25
CA GLY A 159 -0.60 3.55 -23.31
C GLY A 159 0.80 3.07 -22.87
N PRO A 160 1.73 2.78 -23.82
CA PRO A 160 3.16 2.73 -23.53
C PRO A 160 3.58 4.06 -22.90
N MET A 161 3.98 3.98 -21.63
CA MET A 161 4.35 5.12 -20.83
C MET A 161 5.43 5.94 -21.55
N SER A 162 5.17 7.23 -21.77
CA SER A 162 6.14 8.10 -22.42
C SER A 162 7.33 8.37 -21.51
N ALA A 163 8.49 8.73 -22.08
CA ALA A 163 9.66 9.12 -21.29
C ALA A 163 9.35 10.30 -20.35
N LEU A 164 8.54 11.26 -20.80
CA LEU A 164 8.11 12.39 -19.98
C LEU A 164 7.20 11.96 -18.83
N GLU A 165 6.21 11.10 -19.10
CA GLU A 165 5.35 10.54 -18.07
C GLU A 165 6.14 9.71 -17.06
N ALA A 166 7.14 8.94 -17.54
CA ALA A 166 8.01 8.14 -16.69
C ALA A 166 8.89 9.00 -15.76
N LEU A 167 9.37 10.16 -16.25
CA LEU A 167 10.06 11.16 -15.43
C LEU A 167 9.14 11.75 -14.36
N GLU A 168 7.90 12.11 -14.71
CA GLU A 168 6.92 12.64 -13.77
C GLU A 168 6.56 11.62 -12.68
N VAL A 169 6.30 10.37 -13.05
CA VAL A 169 5.94 9.30 -12.08
C VAL A 169 7.09 8.99 -11.12
N LEU A 170 8.34 9.07 -11.57
CA LEU A 170 9.51 8.88 -10.71
C LEU A 170 9.98 10.17 -10.01
N GLY A 171 9.40 11.32 -10.35
CA GLY A 171 9.80 12.64 -9.83
C GLY A 171 11.22 13.04 -10.21
N LEU A 172 11.62 12.76 -11.45
CA LEU A 172 12.97 13.00 -11.97
C LEU A 172 12.97 14.06 -13.06
N GLU A 173 14.08 14.80 -13.19
CA GLU A 173 14.28 15.78 -14.26
C GLU A 173 14.80 15.13 -15.55
N ARG A 174 14.59 15.82 -16.68
CA ARG A 174 15.07 15.37 -18.00
C ARG A 174 16.59 15.20 -17.98
N GLY A 175 17.06 14.02 -18.39
CA GLY A 175 18.50 13.71 -18.39
C GLY A 175 18.99 12.99 -17.13
N ALA A 176 18.10 12.57 -16.24
CA ALA A 176 18.45 11.70 -15.12
C ALA A 176 19.25 10.46 -15.57
N ASN A 177 20.30 10.14 -14.82
CA ASN A 177 21.14 8.98 -15.09
C ASN A 177 20.49 7.68 -14.57
N ALA A 178 20.98 6.53 -15.05
CA ALA A 178 20.44 5.22 -14.67
C ALA A 178 20.48 4.96 -13.14
N THR A 179 21.43 5.58 -12.42
CA THR A 179 21.54 5.45 -10.96
C THR A 179 20.42 6.23 -10.24
N ALA A 180 20.09 7.44 -10.69
CA ALA A 180 18.98 8.24 -10.19
C ALA A 180 17.62 7.55 -10.44
N VAL A 181 17.42 6.99 -11.64
CA VAL A 181 16.21 6.21 -11.99
C VAL A 181 15.99 5.06 -11.02
N ARG A 182 17.03 4.26 -10.75
CA ARG A 182 16.95 3.13 -9.79
C ARG A 182 16.74 3.59 -8.35
N ALA A 183 17.33 4.72 -7.95
CA ALA A 183 17.17 5.25 -6.60
C ALA A 183 15.73 5.74 -6.35
N ALA A 184 15.17 6.50 -7.30
CA ALA A 184 13.79 6.96 -7.23
C ALA A 184 12.79 5.79 -7.22
N HIS A 185 13.02 4.78 -8.07
CA HIS A 185 12.20 3.57 -8.11
C HIS A 185 12.19 2.84 -6.76
N ARG A 186 13.35 2.61 -6.14
CA ARG A 186 13.42 1.97 -4.81
C ARG A 186 12.67 2.76 -3.74
N ARG A 187 12.81 4.10 -3.73
CA ARG A 187 12.13 4.97 -2.76
C ARG A 187 10.61 4.88 -2.89
N LEU A 188 10.10 4.94 -4.12
CA LEU A 188 8.65 4.89 -4.39
C LEU A 188 8.08 3.50 -4.14
N MET A 189 8.80 2.44 -4.53
CA MET A 189 8.34 1.06 -4.31
C MET A 189 8.29 0.69 -2.82
N GLN A 190 9.18 1.23 -1.98
CA GLN A 190 9.12 1.04 -0.52
C GLN A 190 7.83 1.61 0.10
N LEU A 191 7.26 2.66 -0.50
CA LEU A 191 6.04 3.33 -0.05
C LEU A 191 4.77 2.65 -0.60
N VAL A 192 4.84 2.10 -1.81
CA VAL A 192 3.67 1.62 -2.57
C VAL A 192 3.56 0.09 -2.61
N HIS A 193 4.47 -0.64 -1.96
CA HIS A 193 4.50 -2.10 -2.04
C HIS A 193 3.14 -2.75 -1.68
N PRO A 194 2.60 -3.65 -2.52
CA PRO A 194 1.29 -4.27 -2.29
C PRO A 194 1.22 -5.06 -0.99
N ASP A 195 2.31 -5.74 -0.61
CA ASP A 195 2.43 -6.49 0.66
C ASP A 195 2.30 -5.60 1.91
N ARG A 196 2.44 -4.27 1.78
CA ARG A 196 2.24 -3.30 2.88
C ARG A 196 0.93 -2.53 2.76
N GLY A 197 0.01 -2.99 1.91
CA GLY A 197 -1.29 -2.36 1.67
C GLY A 197 -1.28 -1.30 0.56
N GLY A 198 -0.26 -1.28 -0.30
CA GLY A 198 -0.22 -0.41 -1.47
C GLY A 198 -1.01 -0.94 -2.68
N SER A 199 -1.25 -0.09 -3.67
CA SER A 199 -2.03 -0.44 -4.86
C SER A 199 -1.18 -1.21 -5.90
N ASN A 200 -1.64 -2.40 -6.31
CA ASN A 200 -1.04 -3.18 -7.40
C ASN A 200 -0.88 -2.36 -8.70
N TYR A 201 -1.89 -1.56 -9.02
CA TYR A 201 -1.87 -0.69 -10.19
C TYR A 201 -0.74 0.36 -10.11
N LEU A 202 -0.57 0.98 -8.94
CA LEU A 202 0.45 2.00 -8.74
C LEU A 202 1.86 1.40 -8.76
N ALA A 203 2.04 0.22 -8.17
CA ALA A 203 3.28 -0.55 -8.24
C ALA A 203 3.65 -0.91 -9.70
N ALA A 204 2.67 -1.37 -10.48
CA ALA A 204 2.86 -1.64 -11.91
C ALA A 204 3.24 -0.37 -12.70
N LYS A 205 2.59 0.77 -12.41
CA LYS A 205 2.91 2.07 -13.05
C LYS A 205 4.34 2.52 -12.74
N ILE A 206 4.78 2.39 -11.49
CA ILE A 206 6.16 2.71 -11.06
C ILE A 206 7.19 1.80 -11.74
N ASN A 207 6.89 0.50 -11.87
CA ASN A 207 7.78 -0.44 -12.56
C ASN A 207 7.93 -0.09 -14.04
N ARG A 208 6.82 0.22 -14.72
CA ARG A 208 6.82 0.63 -16.12
C ARG A 208 7.65 1.90 -16.35
N ALA A 209 7.54 2.88 -15.45
CA ALA A 209 8.32 4.12 -15.51
C ALA A 209 9.83 3.85 -15.48
N LYS A 210 10.27 2.98 -14.56
CA LYS A 210 11.67 2.58 -14.42
C LYS A 210 12.18 1.90 -15.70
N ASP A 211 11.40 0.99 -16.30
CA ASP A 211 11.80 0.27 -17.50
C ASP A 211 11.96 1.20 -18.71
N VAL A 212 11.03 2.15 -18.90
CA VAL A 212 11.09 3.14 -19.99
C VAL A 212 12.33 4.03 -19.88
N LEU A 213 12.60 4.60 -18.69
CA LEU A 213 13.76 5.48 -18.53
C LEU A 213 15.09 4.73 -18.64
N LEU A 214 15.16 3.48 -18.19
CA LEU A 214 16.38 2.68 -18.36
C LEU A 214 16.65 2.35 -19.83
N ALA A 215 15.62 2.05 -20.61
CA ALA A 215 15.74 1.85 -22.06
C ALA A 215 16.20 3.14 -22.77
N GLU A 216 15.66 4.29 -22.38
CA GLU A 216 16.05 5.58 -22.93
C GLU A 216 17.51 5.95 -22.58
N VAL A 217 17.92 5.76 -21.33
CA VAL A 217 19.31 6.02 -20.90
C VAL A 217 20.29 5.09 -21.63
N ALA A 218 19.88 3.85 -21.94
CA ALA A 218 20.68 2.94 -22.76
C ALA A 218 20.79 3.44 -24.21
N ALA A 219 19.69 3.89 -24.82
CA ALA A 219 19.68 4.46 -26.17
C ALA A 219 20.50 5.76 -26.31
N ARG A 220 20.55 6.58 -25.25
CA ARG A 220 21.34 7.82 -25.18
C ARG A 220 22.85 7.61 -25.06
N ARG A 221 23.32 6.40 -24.74
CA ARG A 221 24.76 6.09 -24.72
C ARG A 221 25.16 5.56 -26.10
N PRO A 222 25.66 6.40 -27.04
CA PRO A 222 26.31 5.88 -28.23
C PRO A 222 27.48 5.00 -27.77
N THR A 223 27.52 3.77 -28.25
CA THR A 223 28.56 2.79 -28.00
C THR A 223 29.93 3.36 -28.37
N ARG A 224 30.63 3.98 -27.40
CA ARG A 224 32.05 4.35 -27.54
C ARG A 224 32.90 3.09 -27.39
N SER A 225 32.81 2.18 -28.37
CA SER A 225 33.64 0.97 -28.42
C SER A 225 33.95 0.48 -29.83
N SER A 226 34.09 1.37 -30.82
CA SER A 226 34.65 1.02 -32.14
C SER A 226 35.49 2.15 -32.72
N SER A 227 36.49 2.61 -31.96
CA SER A 227 37.57 3.46 -32.48
C SER A 227 38.83 3.22 -31.66
N ARG A 228 39.47 2.07 -31.90
CA ARG A 228 40.91 1.92 -31.68
C ARG A 228 41.52 1.27 -32.92
N GLY A 229 41.97 2.18 -33.79
CA GLY A 229 42.90 2.04 -34.90
C GLY A 229 43.34 0.65 -35.31
N GLY A 230 43.01 0.30 -36.56
CA GLY A 230 43.82 -0.59 -37.35
C GLY A 230 45.26 -0.09 -37.41
N VAL A 231 46.19 -0.87 -36.90
CA VAL A 231 47.61 -0.72 -37.22
C VAL A 231 47.80 -1.32 -38.60
N ARG A 232 47.90 -0.44 -39.61
CA ARG A 232 48.42 -0.77 -40.94
C ARG A 232 49.83 -1.32 -40.78
N SER A 233 50.05 -2.58 -41.11
CA SER A 233 51.38 -3.09 -41.45
C SER A 233 51.71 -2.68 -42.90
N PRO A 234 52.82 -1.96 -43.16
CA PRO A 234 53.31 -1.76 -44.52
C PRO A 234 54.19 -2.95 -44.99
N PRO A 235 54.49 -3.05 -46.30
CA PRO A 235 54.78 -4.32 -46.98
C PRO A 235 56.27 -4.67 -47.16
N ARG A 236 56.51 -5.98 -47.25
CA ARG A 236 57.51 -6.75 -48.04
C ARG A 236 58.91 -6.14 -48.29
N GLY A 237 59.94 -6.80 -47.75
CA GLY A 237 61.31 -6.80 -48.26
C GLY A 237 61.75 -8.24 -48.56
N THR A 238 62.07 -8.50 -49.82
CA THR A 238 62.64 -9.76 -50.33
C THR A 238 64.16 -9.70 -50.26
N SER A 239 64.80 -10.70 -49.65
CA SER A 239 66.18 -11.07 -49.96
C SER A 239 66.48 -12.46 -49.41
N ASP A 240 66.20 -13.44 -50.27
CA ASP A 240 66.93 -14.70 -50.35
C ASP A 240 68.39 -14.41 -50.74
N LYS A 241 69.34 -15.08 -50.05
CA LYS A 241 70.52 -15.78 -50.58
C LYS A 241 71.69 -15.75 -49.57
N SER A 242 71.89 -16.87 -48.90
CA SER A 242 73.14 -17.23 -48.21
C SER A 242 73.31 -18.74 -48.28
N GLY A 243 74.51 -19.18 -48.69
CA GLY A 243 75.06 -20.53 -48.46
C GLY A 243 74.71 -21.57 -49.49
#